data_AF-A0A9E3QFH3-F1
#
_entry.id   AF-A0A9E3QFH3-F1
#
_cell.length_a   1.000
_cell.length_b   1.000
_cell.length_c   1.000
_cell.angle_alpha   90.00
_cell.angle_beta   90.00
_cell.angle_gamma   90.00
#
_symmetry.space_group_name_H-M   'P 1'
#
loop_
_entity.id
_entity.type
_entity.pdbx_description
1 polymer ?
#
loop_
_entity_poly.entity_id
_entity_poly.type
_entity_poly.pdbx_seq_one_letter_code
_entity_poly.pdbx_strand_id
1 'polypeptide(L)'
;MREPSWLPDGEPGPPLEENWLFQLYCKRYRSRRSGLTHDFYVIHLADAVNVVALTPDRRVILVEQFRAGSGRDSLETPGGLLDPGEDPLEAAARELLEETGYAGDPPQLLGTVWSNPSIMTARLSTVLITGARRIAEPKLDRGEEVAVELVPARRIPALIASGRISHALAVQGLMHWMIAELPGTPLSIGLGRFQVRLGTVMALIALWSLVLGLLANLGVRTSLLLSFAIAYPLAAAIVFGVLDPPPTAVLLRSARFSLQRMVLRLLALVGLFTLIGLAASLALAMLG
;
A
#
# COMPACT_ATOMS: atom_id res chain seq x y z
N MET A 1 -6.21 -10.91 -23.14
CA MET A 1 -4.94 -11.44 -22.58
C MET A 1 -4.12 -12.05 -23.70
N ARG A 2 -2.79 -12.01 -23.62
CA ARG A 2 -1.91 -12.71 -24.59
C ARG A 2 -2.03 -14.21 -24.35
N GLU A 3 -2.01 -15.02 -25.42
CA GLU A 3 -1.99 -16.48 -25.29
C GLU A 3 -0.75 -16.96 -24.50
N PRO A 4 -0.88 -18.03 -23.68
CA PRO A 4 0.23 -18.56 -22.89
C PRO A 4 1.34 -19.13 -23.79
N SER A 5 2.56 -19.11 -23.28
CA SER A 5 3.75 -19.63 -23.99
C SER A 5 3.78 -21.17 -24.06
N TRP A 6 2.99 -21.84 -23.23
CA TRP A 6 2.83 -23.29 -23.16
C TRP A 6 1.34 -23.64 -23.23
N LEU A 7 0.99 -24.67 -23.99
CA LEU A 7 -0.38 -25.16 -24.16
C LEU A 7 -0.51 -26.59 -23.62
N PRO A 8 -1.68 -27.00 -23.11
CA PRO A 8 -1.91 -28.39 -22.74
C PRO A 8 -1.59 -29.35 -23.89
N ASP A 9 -0.92 -30.45 -23.59
CA ASP A 9 -0.53 -31.49 -24.55
C ASP A 9 -1.20 -32.81 -24.16
N GLY A 10 -2.49 -32.89 -24.46
CA GLY A 10 -3.38 -33.99 -24.07
C GLY A 10 -4.26 -33.66 -22.87
N GLU A 11 -5.20 -34.57 -22.58
CA GLU A 11 -6.04 -34.50 -21.37
C GLU A 11 -5.22 -34.86 -20.12
N PRO A 12 -5.43 -34.17 -18.99
CA PRO A 12 -4.78 -34.54 -17.74
C PRO A 12 -5.26 -35.93 -17.28
N GLY A 13 -4.34 -36.72 -16.72
CA GLY A 13 -4.70 -37.96 -16.01
C GLY A 13 -5.48 -37.67 -14.72
N PRO A 14 -5.90 -38.73 -13.99
CA PRO A 14 -6.48 -38.57 -12.66
C PRO A 14 -5.50 -37.88 -11.70
N PRO A 15 -5.99 -37.29 -10.59
CA PRO A 15 -5.11 -36.72 -9.58
C PRO A 15 -4.16 -37.80 -9.03
N LEU A 16 -2.91 -37.40 -8.78
CA LEU A 16 -1.89 -38.20 -8.12
C LEU A 16 -2.19 -38.37 -6.62
N GLU A 17 -2.85 -37.39 -6.02
CA GLU A 17 -3.29 -37.35 -4.63
C GLU A 17 -4.53 -36.47 -4.53
N GLU A 18 -5.48 -36.85 -3.69
CA GLU A 18 -6.71 -36.08 -3.43
C GLU A 18 -7.09 -36.19 -1.95
N ASN A 19 -7.36 -35.05 -1.34
CA ASN A 19 -7.91 -34.98 0.02
C ASN A 19 -8.88 -33.80 0.12
N TRP A 20 -9.40 -33.56 1.33
CA TRP A 20 -10.37 -32.50 1.60
C TRP A 20 -9.89 -31.10 1.25
N LEU A 21 -8.57 -30.85 1.20
CA LEU A 21 -7.98 -29.54 0.96
C LEU A 21 -7.56 -29.35 -0.51
N PHE A 22 -6.95 -30.37 -1.14
CA PHE A 22 -6.37 -30.22 -2.48
C PHE A 22 -6.41 -31.48 -3.34
N GLN A 23 -6.25 -31.27 -4.65
CA GLN A 23 -5.97 -32.30 -5.65
C GLN A 23 -4.64 -32.02 -6.36
N LEU A 24 -3.72 -32.98 -6.39
CA LEU A 24 -2.43 -32.85 -7.07
C LEU A 24 -2.47 -33.52 -8.45
N TYR A 25 -2.09 -32.82 -9.51
CA TYR A 25 -2.03 -33.36 -10.88
C TYR A 25 -0.62 -33.25 -11.47
N CYS A 26 -0.26 -34.21 -12.32
CA CYS A 26 0.81 -34.05 -13.30
C CYS A 26 0.17 -33.71 -14.67
N LYS A 27 0.49 -32.54 -15.22
CA LYS A 27 -0.07 -32.02 -16.47
C LYS A 27 1.03 -31.81 -17.49
N ARG A 28 0.87 -32.38 -18.69
CA ARG A 28 1.81 -32.19 -19.78
C ARG A 28 1.49 -30.93 -20.58
N TYR A 29 2.50 -30.13 -20.86
CA TYR A 29 2.41 -28.94 -21.69
C TYR A 29 3.43 -28.95 -22.81
N ARG A 30 3.08 -28.33 -23.93
CA ARG A 30 3.94 -28.11 -25.09
C ARG A 30 4.27 -26.64 -25.28
N SER A 31 5.55 -26.33 -25.38
CA SER A 31 6.05 -24.98 -25.64
C SER A 31 5.67 -24.54 -27.05
N ARG A 32 4.99 -23.40 -27.17
CA ARG A 32 4.66 -22.82 -28.48
C ARG A 32 5.87 -22.33 -29.26
N ARG A 33 6.97 -22.01 -28.57
CA ARG A 33 8.19 -21.48 -29.18
C ARG A 33 9.12 -22.59 -29.66
N SER A 34 9.30 -23.63 -28.87
CA SER A 34 10.31 -24.66 -29.12
C SER A 34 9.73 -26.01 -29.53
N GLY A 35 8.43 -26.24 -29.33
CA GLY A 35 7.78 -27.54 -29.54
C GLY A 35 8.08 -28.58 -28.46
N LEU A 36 9.00 -28.29 -27.52
CA LEU A 36 9.34 -29.17 -26.40
C LEU A 36 8.14 -29.40 -25.49
N THR A 37 8.05 -30.61 -24.94
CA THR A 37 7.05 -30.99 -23.94
C THR A 37 7.67 -31.02 -22.54
N HIS A 38 6.86 -30.70 -21.53
CA HIS A 38 7.28 -30.72 -20.13
C HIS A 38 6.09 -31.09 -19.23
N ASP A 39 6.37 -31.84 -18.18
CA ASP A 39 5.39 -32.25 -17.18
C ASP A 39 5.44 -31.28 -15.99
N PHE A 40 4.31 -30.64 -15.69
CA PHE A 40 4.15 -29.70 -14.59
C PHE A 40 3.28 -30.31 -13.48
N TYR A 41 3.70 -30.12 -12.23
CA TYR A 41 2.92 -30.53 -11.07
C TYR A 41 2.07 -29.37 -10.56
N VAL A 42 0.75 -29.59 -10.50
CA VAL A 42 -0.24 -28.54 -10.20
C VAL A 42 -1.14 -29.00 -9.06
N ILE A 43 -1.14 -28.25 -7.98
CA ILE A 43 -2.03 -28.38 -6.84
C ILE A 43 -3.27 -27.54 -7.12
N HIS A 44 -4.42 -28.19 -7.25
CA HIS A 44 -5.70 -27.50 -7.28
C HIS A 44 -6.18 -27.26 -5.87
N LEU A 45 -6.46 -26.00 -5.59
CA LEU A 45 -6.97 -25.49 -4.33
C LEU A 45 -8.18 -24.61 -4.65
N ALA A 46 -9.13 -24.54 -3.72
CA ALA A 46 -10.21 -23.57 -3.79
C ALA A 46 -9.64 -22.14 -3.82
N ASP A 47 -10.38 -21.23 -4.46
CA ASP A 47 -10.10 -19.80 -4.31
C ASP A 47 -10.33 -19.40 -2.85
N ALA A 48 -9.69 -18.31 -2.42
CA ALA A 48 -9.75 -17.83 -1.05
C ALA A 48 -9.98 -16.31 -1.01
N VAL A 49 -10.37 -15.82 0.17
CA VAL A 49 -10.51 -14.39 0.45
C VAL A 49 -9.67 -14.00 1.66
N ASN A 50 -9.15 -12.78 1.65
CA ASN A 50 -8.69 -12.13 2.86
C ASN A 50 -9.34 -10.77 3.06
N VAL A 51 -9.58 -10.42 4.32
CA VAL A 51 -10.38 -9.26 4.69
C VAL A 51 -9.53 -8.27 5.43
N VAL A 52 -9.34 -7.10 4.85
CA VAL A 52 -8.80 -5.94 5.57
C VAL A 52 -9.98 -5.21 6.21
N ALA A 53 -10.24 -5.48 7.48
CA ALA A 53 -11.35 -4.86 8.20
C ALA A 53 -10.85 -3.71 9.09
N LEU A 54 -11.51 -2.55 8.99
CA LEU A 54 -11.19 -1.35 9.75
C LEU A 54 -12.33 -0.97 10.69
N THR A 55 -12.00 -0.86 11.96
CA THR A 55 -12.88 -0.27 12.99
C THR A 55 -13.06 1.23 12.79
N PRO A 56 -14.12 1.85 13.36
CA PRO A 56 -14.36 3.30 13.28
C PRO A 56 -13.19 4.18 13.76
N ASP A 57 -12.37 3.68 14.68
CA ASP A 57 -11.17 4.37 15.20
C ASP A 57 -9.87 3.97 14.46
N ARG A 58 -10.01 3.39 13.27
CA ARG A 58 -8.91 3.02 12.36
C ARG A 58 -7.91 2.02 12.96
N ARG A 59 -8.41 1.03 13.71
CA ARG A 59 -7.67 -0.21 14.00
C ARG A 59 -8.04 -1.27 12.97
N VAL A 60 -7.02 -1.91 12.40
CA VAL A 60 -7.14 -3.09 11.55
C VAL A 60 -7.41 -4.30 12.45
N ILE A 61 -8.41 -5.08 12.08
CA ILE A 61 -8.74 -6.34 12.75
C ILE A 61 -7.86 -7.42 12.13
N LEU A 62 -7.01 -8.02 12.94
CA LEU A 62 -6.15 -9.14 12.58
C LEU A 62 -6.52 -10.35 13.44
N VAL A 63 -6.05 -11.51 13.00
CA VAL A 63 -6.17 -12.78 13.70
C VAL A 63 -4.79 -13.39 13.88
N GLU A 64 -4.52 -13.95 15.04
CA GLU A 64 -3.37 -14.81 15.30
C GLU A 64 -3.84 -16.26 15.34
N GLN A 65 -3.29 -17.08 14.45
CA GLN A 65 -3.66 -18.49 14.32
C GLN A 65 -2.47 -19.35 13.90
N PHE A 66 -2.49 -20.63 14.29
CA PHE A 66 -1.43 -21.57 13.95
C PHE A 66 -1.45 -21.95 12.47
N ARG A 67 -0.30 -21.85 11.80
CA ARG A 67 -0.13 -22.28 10.40
C ARG A 67 0.81 -23.48 10.33
N ALA A 68 0.26 -24.65 10.03
CA ALA A 68 1.00 -25.91 9.98
C ALA A 68 2.19 -25.90 9.00
N GLY A 69 2.10 -25.16 7.89
CA GLY A 69 3.18 -25.05 6.91
C GLY A 69 4.44 -24.36 7.43
N SER A 70 4.30 -23.43 8.38
CA SER A 70 5.44 -22.78 9.06
C SER A 70 5.71 -23.38 10.44
N GLY A 71 4.74 -24.11 11.01
CA GLY A 71 4.77 -24.64 12.37
C GLY A 71 4.73 -23.54 13.44
N ARG A 72 4.12 -22.39 13.14
CA ARG A 72 4.11 -21.20 14.01
C ARG A 72 2.78 -20.47 13.93
N ASP A 73 2.50 -19.67 14.96
CA ASP A 73 1.42 -18.70 14.94
C ASP A 73 1.74 -17.58 13.95
N SER A 74 0.75 -17.25 13.12
CA SER A 74 0.80 -16.22 12.09
C SER A 74 -0.18 -15.13 12.45
N LEU A 75 0.29 -13.88 12.53
CA LEU A 75 -0.57 -12.71 12.63
C LEU A 75 -0.93 -12.24 11.22
N GLU A 76 -2.22 -12.25 10.90
CA GLU A 76 -2.73 -12.05 9.54
C GLU A 76 -4.12 -11.45 9.49
N THR A 77 -4.56 -11.07 8.30
CA THR A 77 -5.95 -10.66 8.03
C THR A 77 -6.88 -11.87 8.15
N PRO A 78 -8.09 -11.71 8.71
CA PRO A 78 -9.09 -12.77 8.68
C PRO A 78 -9.45 -13.16 7.25
N GLY A 79 -9.93 -14.38 7.06
CA GLY A 79 -10.32 -14.91 5.76
C GLY A 79 -10.16 -16.42 5.61
N GLY A 80 -10.85 -16.97 4.62
CA GLY A 80 -10.92 -18.40 4.39
C GLY A 80 -11.13 -18.77 2.93
N LEU A 81 -11.45 -20.05 2.72
CA LEU A 81 -11.72 -20.60 1.39
C LEU A 81 -13.12 -20.18 0.92
N LEU A 82 -13.26 -20.02 -0.39
CA LEU A 82 -14.57 -19.84 -1.01
C LEU A 82 -15.23 -21.20 -1.22
N ASP A 83 -16.52 -21.25 -0.94
CA ASP A 83 -17.37 -22.35 -1.39
C ASP A 83 -17.52 -22.34 -2.93
N PRO A 84 -17.84 -23.48 -3.55
CA PRO A 84 -18.01 -23.56 -5.00
C PRO A 84 -19.04 -22.55 -5.55
N GLY A 85 -18.55 -21.53 -6.24
CA GLY A 85 -19.37 -20.47 -6.83
C GLY A 85 -19.75 -19.33 -5.88
N GLU A 86 -19.22 -19.30 -4.66
CA GLU A 86 -19.43 -18.22 -3.69
C GLU A 86 -18.85 -16.90 -4.20
N ASP A 87 -19.56 -15.79 -3.97
CA ASP A 87 -19.04 -14.47 -4.30
C ASP A 87 -17.97 -14.05 -3.25
N PRO A 88 -16.79 -13.55 -3.67
CA PRO A 88 -15.73 -13.17 -2.73
C PRO A 88 -16.15 -12.11 -1.70
N LEU A 89 -17.12 -11.23 -2.01
CA LEU A 89 -17.60 -10.22 -1.06
C LEU A 89 -18.48 -10.85 0.02
N GLU A 90 -19.30 -11.83 -0.36
CA GLU A 90 -20.12 -12.61 0.58
C GLU A 90 -19.23 -13.45 1.50
N ALA A 91 -18.25 -14.17 0.91
CA ALA A 91 -17.25 -14.94 1.66
C ALA A 91 -16.49 -14.04 2.65
N ALA A 92 -16.04 -12.85 2.23
CA ALA A 92 -15.35 -11.90 3.11
C ALA A 92 -16.19 -11.50 4.34
N ALA A 93 -17.48 -11.20 4.13
CA ALA A 93 -18.35 -10.81 5.22
C ALA A 93 -18.63 -11.97 6.19
N ARG A 94 -18.81 -13.19 5.65
CA ARG A 94 -18.99 -14.42 6.42
C ARG A 94 -17.76 -14.71 7.27
N GLU A 95 -16.59 -14.82 6.65
CA GLU A 95 -15.31 -15.14 7.33
C GLU A 95 -14.97 -14.11 8.41
N LEU A 96 -15.13 -12.81 8.14
CA LEU A 96 -14.89 -11.77 9.15
C LEU A 96 -15.80 -11.97 10.38
N LEU A 97 -17.07 -12.31 10.17
CA LEU A 97 -18.02 -12.51 11.26
C LEU A 97 -17.72 -13.80 12.03
N GLU A 98 -17.42 -14.89 11.34
CA GLU A 98 -17.13 -16.21 11.93
C GLU A 98 -15.83 -16.17 12.75
N GLU A 99 -14.73 -15.67 12.19
CA GLU A 99 -13.44 -15.68 12.88
C GLU A 99 -13.34 -14.61 13.99
N THR A 100 -14.05 -13.48 13.85
CA THR A 100 -13.81 -12.32 14.73
C THR A 100 -15.03 -11.78 15.45
N GLY A 101 -16.25 -12.10 14.97
CA GLY A 101 -17.49 -11.53 15.46
C GLY A 101 -17.75 -10.09 15.00
N TYR A 102 -16.97 -9.57 14.05
CA TYR A 102 -17.13 -8.20 13.52
C TYR A 102 -17.93 -8.17 12.22
N ALA A 103 -18.69 -7.10 12.02
CA ALA A 103 -19.32 -6.75 10.76
C ALA A 103 -19.25 -5.23 10.55
N GLY A 104 -19.31 -4.78 9.30
CA GLY A 104 -19.16 -3.36 8.96
C GLY A 104 -19.94 -2.95 7.72
N ASP A 105 -19.44 -1.91 7.07
CA ASP A 105 -19.98 -1.35 5.84
C ASP A 105 -19.95 -2.38 4.69
N PRO A 106 -20.71 -2.16 3.59
CA PRO A 106 -20.70 -3.06 2.44
C PRO A 106 -19.28 -3.40 1.94
N PRO A 107 -18.95 -4.69 1.73
CA PRO A 107 -17.60 -5.10 1.36
C PRO A 107 -17.17 -4.56 -0.01
N GLN A 108 -15.89 -4.20 -0.16
CA GLN A 108 -15.32 -3.66 -1.40
C GLN A 108 -14.12 -4.49 -1.87
N LEU A 109 -14.17 -5.00 -3.10
CA LEU A 109 -13.04 -5.73 -3.68
C LEU A 109 -11.89 -4.76 -3.99
N LEU A 110 -10.72 -4.99 -3.39
CA LEU A 110 -9.50 -4.24 -3.68
C LEU A 110 -8.69 -4.84 -4.83
N GLY A 111 -8.75 -6.17 -5.00
CA GLY A 111 -8.11 -6.86 -6.10
C GLY A 111 -7.98 -8.36 -5.87
N THR A 112 -7.58 -9.07 -6.91
CA THR A 112 -7.41 -10.53 -6.90
C THR A 112 -6.04 -10.89 -7.45
N VAL A 113 -5.33 -11.79 -6.77
CA VAL A 113 -4.00 -12.29 -7.16
C VAL A 113 -4.00 -13.81 -7.24
N TRP A 114 -2.99 -14.39 -7.89
CA TRP A 114 -2.72 -15.83 -7.81
C TRP A 114 -1.84 -16.10 -6.59
N SER A 115 -2.21 -17.06 -5.75
CA SER A 115 -1.47 -17.36 -4.51
C SER A 115 -0.05 -17.88 -4.81
N ASN A 116 0.06 -18.79 -5.78
CA ASN A 116 1.34 -19.24 -6.32
C ASN A 116 1.14 -19.83 -7.73
N PRO A 117 1.14 -19.02 -8.80
CA PRO A 117 0.81 -19.50 -10.15
C PRO A 117 1.84 -20.48 -10.74
N SER A 118 2.97 -20.72 -10.06
CA SER A 118 3.94 -21.73 -10.48
C SER A 118 3.46 -23.15 -10.21
N ILE A 119 2.64 -23.36 -9.18
CA ILE A 119 2.22 -24.70 -8.73
C ILE A 119 0.77 -24.78 -8.21
N MET A 120 0.08 -23.66 -7.98
CA MET A 120 -1.27 -23.62 -7.40
C MET A 120 -2.26 -22.93 -8.33
N THR A 121 -3.50 -23.41 -8.33
CA THR A 121 -4.61 -22.77 -9.07
C THR A 121 -5.41 -21.78 -8.24
N ALA A 122 -5.18 -21.70 -6.92
CA ALA A 122 -5.94 -20.80 -6.06
C ALA A 122 -5.65 -19.32 -6.38
N ARG A 123 -6.73 -18.56 -6.51
CA ARG A 123 -6.73 -17.10 -6.47
C ARG A 123 -7.10 -16.63 -5.07
N LEU A 124 -6.54 -15.50 -4.67
CA LEU A 124 -6.89 -14.81 -3.44
C LEU A 124 -7.49 -13.45 -3.78
N SER A 125 -8.70 -13.21 -3.31
CA SER A 125 -9.36 -11.90 -3.37
C SER A 125 -9.14 -11.13 -2.07
N THR A 126 -8.74 -9.86 -2.17
CA THR A 126 -8.63 -8.96 -1.02
C THR A 126 -9.84 -8.05 -0.96
N VAL A 127 -10.54 -8.07 0.16
CA VAL A 127 -11.76 -7.30 0.39
C VAL A 127 -11.57 -6.33 1.56
N LEU A 128 -12.06 -5.10 1.41
CA LEU A 128 -12.07 -4.06 2.44
C LEU A 128 -13.46 -3.96 3.06
N ILE A 129 -13.50 -3.95 4.40
CA ILE A 129 -14.72 -3.68 5.17
C ILE A 129 -14.40 -2.57 6.18
N THR A 130 -15.03 -1.40 6.05
CA THR A 130 -14.85 -0.28 6.97
C THR A 130 -15.95 -0.23 8.02
N GLY A 131 -15.81 0.64 9.03
CA GLY A 131 -16.83 0.82 10.05
C GLY A 131 -17.09 -0.42 10.91
N ALA A 132 -16.15 -1.38 10.91
CA ALA A 132 -16.35 -2.69 11.51
C ALA A 132 -16.54 -2.60 13.03
N ARG A 133 -17.62 -3.19 13.54
CA ARG A 133 -17.95 -3.27 14.96
C ARG A 133 -18.20 -4.72 15.33
N ARG A 134 -17.84 -5.07 16.56
CA ARG A 134 -18.16 -6.39 17.10
C ARG A 134 -19.66 -6.49 17.34
N ILE A 135 -20.31 -7.44 16.69
CA ILE A 135 -21.75 -7.68 16.78
C ILE A 135 -22.09 -9.08 17.29
N ALA A 136 -21.12 -9.98 17.31
CA ALA A 136 -21.27 -11.35 17.78
C ALA A 136 -19.99 -11.85 18.46
N GLU A 137 -20.09 -13.01 19.10
CA GLU A 137 -18.92 -13.81 19.49
C GLU A 137 -18.40 -14.58 18.26
N PRO A 138 -17.07 -14.80 18.13
CA PRO A 138 -16.53 -15.67 17.10
C PRO A 138 -17.16 -17.07 17.14
N LYS A 139 -17.38 -17.63 15.95
CA LYS A 139 -17.90 -18.98 15.74
C LYS A 139 -16.89 -19.75 14.89
N LEU A 140 -15.88 -20.26 15.57
CA LEU A 140 -14.75 -20.99 14.96
C LEU A 140 -15.13 -22.44 14.64
N ASP A 141 -14.54 -22.97 13.58
CA ASP A 141 -14.71 -24.37 13.20
C ASP A 141 -13.86 -25.32 14.04
N ARG A 142 -14.18 -26.61 13.93
CA ARG A 142 -13.51 -27.65 14.71
C ARG A 142 -12.04 -27.78 14.26
N GLY A 143 -11.13 -27.32 15.11
CA GLY A 143 -9.69 -27.35 14.87
C GLY A 143 -9.09 -25.97 14.60
N GLU A 144 -9.90 -24.92 14.63
CA GLU A 144 -9.45 -23.54 14.57
C GLU A 144 -9.23 -22.98 15.99
N GLU A 145 -8.04 -22.42 16.20
CA GLU A 145 -7.72 -21.64 17.38
C GLU A 145 -7.27 -20.27 16.91
N VAL A 146 -8.14 -19.27 17.09
CA VAL A 146 -7.97 -17.93 16.54
C VAL A 146 -8.10 -16.89 17.64
N ALA A 147 -7.13 -16.00 17.74
CA ALA A 147 -7.15 -14.85 18.64
C ALA A 147 -7.25 -13.54 17.86
N VAL A 148 -8.26 -12.71 18.17
CA VAL A 148 -8.45 -11.41 17.50
C VAL A 148 -7.52 -10.36 18.09
N GLU A 149 -6.76 -9.66 17.24
CA GLU A 149 -5.91 -8.53 17.61
C GLU A 149 -6.34 -7.25 16.86
N LEU A 150 -6.61 -6.18 17.62
CA LEU A 150 -6.92 -4.86 17.04
C LEU A 150 -5.66 -3.99 16.96
N VAL A 151 -5.10 -3.84 15.78
CA VAL A 151 -3.85 -3.11 15.56
C VAL A 151 -4.13 -1.73 14.97
N PRO A 152 -3.63 -0.63 15.55
CA PRO A 152 -3.73 0.69 14.92
C PRO A 152 -3.15 0.67 13.50
N ALA A 153 -3.91 1.15 12.51
CA ALA A 153 -3.54 1.15 11.09
C ALA A 153 -2.09 1.64 10.83
N ARG A 154 -1.66 2.68 11.55
CA ARG A 154 -0.31 3.25 11.47
C ARG A 154 0.83 2.29 11.84
N ARG A 155 0.55 1.20 12.56
CA ARG A 155 1.55 0.21 13.00
C ARG A 155 1.76 -0.92 11.98
N ILE A 156 0.83 -1.11 11.04
CA ILE A 156 0.89 -2.20 10.06
C ILE A 156 2.22 -2.23 9.29
N PRO A 157 2.75 -1.11 8.75
CA PRO A 157 4.02 -1.14 8.03
C PRO A 157 5.20 -1.62 8.89
N ALA A 158 5.21 -1.25 10.18
CA ALA A 158 6.25 -1.68 11.10
C ALA A 158 6.16 -3.17 11.43
N LEU A 159 4.94 -3.72 11.56
CA LEU A 159 4.74 -5.15 11.80
C LEU A 159 5.17 -6.00 10.60
N ILE A 160 4.86 -5.55 9.38
CA ILE A 160 5.33 -6.18 8.14
C ILE A 160 6.87 -6.12 8.09
N ALA A 161 7.47 -4.94 8.31
CA ALA A 161 8.92 -4.75 8.25
C ALA A 161 9.66 -5.61 9.29
N SER A 162 9.08 -5.82 10.48
CA SER A 162 9.65 -6.67 11.53
C SER A 162 9.50 -8.17 11.28
N GLY A 163 8.67 -8.58 10.30
CA GLY A 163 8.32 -9.97 10.06
C GLY A 163 7.28 -10.56 11.02
N ARG A 164 6.72 -9.75 11.95
CA ARG A 164 5.59 -10.20 12.80
C ARG A 164 4.36 -10.51 11.93
N ILE A 165 4.14 -9.76 10.87
CA ILE A 165 3.24 -10.14 9.77
C ILE A 165 4.14 -10.63 8.62
N SER A 166 4.23 -11.96 8.45
CA SER A 166 5.12 -12.59 7.48
C SER A 166 4.43 -13.53 6.49
N HIS A 167 3.13 -13.79 6.66
CA HIS A 167 2.35 -14.53 5.68
C HIS A 167 2.20 -13.69 4.40
N ALA A 168 2.78 -14.17 3.29
CA ALA A 168 2.88 -13.45 2.03
C ALA A 168 1.53 -12.92 1.51
N LEU A 169 0.45 -13.71 1.65
CA LEU A 169 -0.89 -13.34 1.20
C LEU A 169 -1.52 -12.27 2.10
N ALA A 170 -1.32 -12.33 3.41
CA ALA A 170 -1.74 -11.28 4.33
C ALA A 170 -0.98 -9.96 4.06
N VAL A 171 0.34 -10.04 3.84
CA VAL A 171 1.15 -8.87 3.44
C VAL A 171 0.62 -8.28 2.14
N GLN A 172 0.30 -9.10 1.14
CA GLN A 172 -0.26 -8.63 -0.13
C GLN A 172 -1.60 -7.90 0.07
N GLY A 173 -2.52 -8.46 0.86
CA GLY A 173 -3.82 -7.84 1.13
C GLY A 173 -3.68 -6.48 1.83
N LEU A 174 -2.81 -6.40 2.84
CA LEU A 174 -2.49 -5.14 3.53
C LEU A 174 -1.84 -4.12 2.60
N MET A 175 -0.99 -4.56 1.67
CA MET A 175 -0.41 -3.69 0.65
C MET A 175 -1.45 -3.17 -0.35
N HIS A 176 -2.41 -4.00 -0.77
CA HIS A 176 -3.54 -3.53 -1.58
C HIS A 176 -4.33 -2.43 -0.87
N TRP A 177 -4.64 -2.63 0.42
CA TRP A 177 -5.29 -1.60 1.23
C TRP A 177 -4.44 -0.32 1.35
N MET A 178 -3.16 -0.45 1.68
CA MET A 178 -2.27 0.72 1.79
C MET A 178 -2.19 1.50 0.48
N ILE A 179 -2.17 0.82 -0.68
CA ILE A 179 -2.19 1.46 -2.00
C ILE A 179 -3.54 2.13 -2.26
N ALA A 180 -4.65 1.50 -1.89
CA ALA A 180 -6.00 2.07 -2.05
C ALA A 180 -6.21 3.34 -1.19
N GLU A 181 -5.54 3.43 -0.04
CA GLU A 181 -5.53 4.61 0.83
C GLU A 181 -4.62 5.73 0.30
N LEU A 182 -3.68 5.44 -0.62
CA LEU A 182 -2.87 6.48 -1.23
C LEU A 182 -3.76 7.37 -2.10
N PRO A 183 -3.79 8.70 -1.88
CA PRO A 183 -4.53 9.58 -2.75
C PRO A 183 -3.82 9.62 -4.11
N GLY A 184 -4.40 8.94 -5.11
CA GLY A 184 -4.02 8.96 -6.54
C GLY A 184 -2.63 9.51 -6.89
N THR A 185 -1.57 8.85 -6.42
CA THR A 185 -0.16 9.32 -6.31
C THR A 185 0.37 10.25 -7.43
N PRO A 186 1.34 11.16 -7.16
CA PRO A 186 2.13 11.36 -5.95
C PRO A 186 2.01 12.78 -5.33
N LEU A 187 2.32 12.86 -4.03
CA LEU A 187 2.52 14.06 -3.21
C LEU A 187 1.24 14.80 -2.79
N SER A 188 0.47 14.16 -1.92
CA SER A 188 -0.51 14.79 -1.04
C SER A 188 0.01 14.66 0.39
N ILE A 189 0.11 15.78 1.11
CA ILE A 189 0.44 15.81 2.53
C ILE A 189 -0.87 15.76 3.31
N GLY A 190 -1.02 14.75 4.16
CA GLY A 190 -2.14 14.67 5.10
C GLY A 190 -1.87 15.47 6.37
N LEU A 191 -2.74 16.44 6.67
CA LEU A 191 -2.74 17.19 7.94
C LEU A 191 -4.12 16.99 8.60
N GLY A 192 -4.23 15.91 9.39
CA GLY A 192 -5.49 15.54 10.06
C GLY A 192 -6.59 15.19 9.06
N ARG A 193 -7.72 15.93 9.08
CA ARG A 193 -8.86 15.73 8.15
C ARG A 193 -8.65 16.38 6.78
N PHE A 194 -7.59 17.17 6.61
CA PHE A 194 -7.36 17.93 5.38
C PHE A 194 -6.31 17.25 4.51
N GLN A 195 -6.59 17.17 3.22
CA GLN A 195 -5.64 16.74 2.21
C GLN A 195 -5.16 17.96 1.44
N VAL A 196 -3.85 18.22 1.46
CA VAL A 196 -3.25 19.30 0.66
C VAL A 196 -2.34 18.67 -0.37
N ARG A 197 -2.61 18.93 -1.66
CA ARG A 197 -1.70 18.54 -2.75
C ARG A 197 -0.41 19.34 -2.58
N LEU A 198 0.75 18.68 -2.61
CA LEU A 198 2.03 19.36 -2.48
C LEU A 198 2.23 20.44 -3.55
N GLY A 199 1.71 20.20 -4.76
CA GLY A 199 1.67 21.22 -5.81
C GLY A 199 0.97 22.51 -5.38
N THR A 200 -0.08 22.42 -4.56
CA THR A 200 -0.78 23.57 -3.99
C THR A 200 0.06 24.30 -2.96
N VAL A 201 0.78 23.57 -2.09
CA VAL A 201 1.70 24.18 -1.12
C VAL A 201 2.83 24.93 -1.84
N MET A 202 3.43 24.30 -2.85
CA MET A 202 4.51 24.91 -3.65
C MET A 202 4.02 26.12 -4.45
N ALA A 203 2.81 26.07 -5.02
CA ALA A 203 2.21 27.21 -5.73
C ALA A 203 1.94 28.39 -4.79
N LEU A 204 1.48 28.11 -3.55
CA LEU A 204 1.27 29.15 -2.54
C LEU A 204 2.59 29.78 -2.11
N ILE A 205 3.65 29.00 -1.90
CA ILE A 205 5.00 29.53 -1.59
C ILE A 205 5.53 30.41 -2.74
N ALA A 206 5.36 29.97 -3.99
CA ALA A 206 5.80 30.73 -5.16
C ALA A 206 5.02 32.04 -5.33
N LEU A 207 3.70 31.98 -5.15
CA LEU A 207 2.82 33.15 -5.20
C LEU A 207 3.18 34.15 -4.09
N TRP A 208 3.38 33.68 -2.87
CA TRP A 208 3.82 34.53 -1.76
C TRP A 208 5.19 35.16 -1.99
N SER A 209 6.14 34.40 -2.56
CA SER A 209 7.46 34.93 -2.92
C SER A 209 7.37 36.03 -3.99
N LEU A 210 6.48 35.88 -4.97
CA LEU A 210 6.22 36.88 -6.00
C LEU A 210 5.61 38.16 -5.41
N VAL A 211 4.61 38.03 -4.53
CA VAL A 211 3.96 39.15 -3.84
C VAL A 211 4.96 39.92 -2.98
N LEU A 212 5.80 39.22 -2.20
CA LEU A 212 6.84 39.84 -1.39
C LEU A 212 7.88 40.57 -2.25
N GLY A 213 8.26 40.00 -3.40
CA GLY A 213 9.13 40.67 -4.37
C GLY A 213 8.52 41.95 -4.96
N LEU A 214 7.21 41.93 -5.24
CA LEU A 214 6.48 43.11 -5.75
C LEU A 214 6.40 44.21 -4.69
N LEU A 215 6.11 43.86 -3.43
CA LEU A 215 6.02 44.79 -2.32
C LEU A 215 7.39 45.40 -1.96
N ALA A 216 8.48 44.64 -2.11
CA ALA A 216 9.84 45.15 -1.93
C ALA A 216 10.18 46.22 -2.98
N ASN A 217 9.77 46.04 -4.24
CA ASN A 217 9.93 47.03 -5.30
C ASN A 217 9.10 48.31 -5.09
N LEU A 218 8.03 48.24 -4.27
CA LEU A 218 7.21 49.39 -3.89
C LEU A 218 7.74 50.14 -2.65
N GLY A 219 8.92 49.79 -2.14
CA GLY A 219 9.62 50.57 -1.12
C GLY A 219 9.20 50.30 0.34
N VAL A 220 8.48 49.21 0.61
CA VAL A 220 8.12 48.79 1.98
C VAL A 220 9.36 48.17 2.66
N ARG A 221 10.05 48.89 3.56
CA ARG A 221 11.42 48.51 4.00
C ARG A 221 11.52 47.69 5.31
N THR A 222 10.55 47.71 6.22
CA THR A 222 10.76 47.20 7.60
C THR A 222 10.06 45.90 7.96
N SER A 223 9.00 45.50 7.25
CA SER A 223 8.24 44.26 7.54
C SER A 223 8.76 43.02 6.80
N LEU A 224 9.55 43.19 5.74
CA LEU A 224 10.00 42.10 4.85
C LEU A 224 11.09 41.21 5.45
N LEU A 225 12.08 41.79 6.14
CA LEU A 225 13.20 41.05 6.75
C LEU A 225 12.72 40.07 7.84
N LEU A 226 11.73 40.48 8.64
CA LEU A 226 11.15 39.64 9.69
C LEU A 226 10.35 38.47 9.11
N SER A 227 9.59 38.70 8.03
CA SER A 227 8.89 37.64 7.31
C SER A 227 9.86 36.65 6.64
N PHE A 228 11.02 37.11 6.14
CA PHE A 228 12.05 36.21 5.60
C PHE A 228 12.72 35.35 6.68
N ALA A 229 13.03 35.93 7.84
CA ALA A 229 13.66 35.22 8.96
C ALA A 229 12.77 34.11 9.56
N ILE A 230 11.44 34.25 9.45
CA ILE A 230 10.47 33.26 9.93
C ILE A 230 10.10 32.24 8.84
N ALA A 231 9.88 32.72 7.60
CA ALA A 231 9.48 31.85 6.49
C ALA A 231 10.60 30.89 6.04
N TYR A 232 11.87 31.31 6.14
CA TYR A 232 13.02 30.51 5.74
C TYR A 232 13.19 29.20 6.54
N PRO A 233 13.30 29.22 7.89
CA PRO A 233 13.47 27.99 8.66
C PRO A 233 12.21 27.11 8.62
N LEU A 234 11.01 27.71 8.50
CA LEU A 234 9.76 26.95 8.35
C LEU A 234 9.69 26.23 7.00
N ALA A 235 10.04 26.91 5.89
CA ALA A 235 10.10 26.31 4.57
C ALA A 235 11.21 25.25 4.49
N ALA A 236 12.39 25.50 5.05
CA ALA A 236 13.48 24.54 5.12
C ALA A 236 13.10 23.30 5.96
N ALA A 237 12.47 23.49 7.13
CA ALA A 237 12.01 22.39 7.98
C ALA A 237 10.92 21.54 7.30
N ILE A 238 10.00 22.17 6.55
CA ILE A 238 8.99 21.46 5.77
C ILE A 238 9.66 20.70 4.60
N VAL A 239 10.59 21.33 3.88
CA VAL A 239 11.27 20.71 2.74
C VAL A 239 12.15 19.54 3.20
N PHE A 240 13.03 19.73 4.18
CA PHE A 240 13.97 18.69 4.60
C PHE A 240 13.37 17.67 5.58
N GLY A 241 12.38 18.07 6.39
CA GLY A 241 11.71 17.18 7.34
C GLY A 241 10.54 16.37 6.75
N VAL A 242 9.92 16.85 5.66
CA VAL A 242 8.73 16.20 5.06
C VAL A 242 9.00 15.70 3.63
N LEU A 243 9.89 16.32 2.84
CA LEU A 243 10.09 15.95 1.42
C LEU A 243 11.24 14.97 1.13
N ASP A 244 12.18 14.74 2.06
CA ASP A 244 13.31 13.81 1.83
C ASP A 244 13.63 12.96 3.08
N PRO A 245 12.69 12.12 3.60
CA PRO A 245 13.14 11.02 4.44
C PRO A 245 14.06 10.12 3.60
N PRO A 246 15.24 9.70 4.12
CA PRO A 246 16.16 8.86 3.35
C PRO A 246 15.40 7.65 2.80
N PRO A 247 15.45 7.37 1.48
CA PRO A 247 14.58 6.40 0.86
C PRO A 247 14.95 4.99 1.33
N THR A 248 14.15 4.42 2.22
CA THR A 248 14.22 3.00 2.59
C THR A 248 13.48 2.11 1.59
N ALA A 249 12.66 2.67 0.69
CA ALA A 249 11.85 1.91 -0.26
C ALA A 249 12.48 1.85 -1.68
N VAL A 250 12.70 0.62 -2.15
CA VAL A 250 13.29 0.26 -3.46
C VAL A 250 12.50 0.83 -4.67
N LEU A 251 11.19 1.05 -4.52
CA LEU A 251 10.29 1.50 -5.60
C LEU A 251 10.49 2.95 -6.06
N LEU A 252 11.23 3.76 -5.31
CA LEU A 252 11.48 5.17 -5.64
C LEU A 252 12.69 5.38 -6.57
N ARG A 253 13.29 4.33 -7.15
CA ARG A 253 14.48 4.42 -8.02
C ARG A 253 14.18 4.50 -9.53
N SER A 254 12.98 4.89 -9.98
CA SER A 254 12.74 5.04 -11.42
C SER A 254 13.24 6.40 -11.96
N ALA A 255 13.84 6.41 -13.15
CA ALA A 255 14.46 7.59 -13.78
C ALA A 255 13.50 8.78 -13.95
N ARG A 256 12.19 8.51 -14.09
CA ARG A 256 11.14 9.53 -14.18
C ARG A 256 11.01 10.35 -12.88
N PHE A 257 11.13 9.69 -11.72
CA PHE A 257 11.17 10.36 -10.42
C PHE A 257 12.50 11.05 -10.15
N SER A 258 13.61 10.56 -10.73
CA SER A 258 14.91 11.22 -10.67
C SER A 258 14.88 12.58 -11.38
N LEU A 259 14.25 12.67 -12.56
CA LEU A 259 14.14 13.94 -13.28
C LEU A 259 13.25 14.94 -12.55
N GLN A 260 12.10 14.52 -12.04
CA GLN A 260 11.23 15.40 -11.25
C GLN A 260 11.91 15.89 -9.96
N ARG A 261 12.64 15.02 -9.26
CA ARG A 261 13.45 15.43 -8.09
C ARG A 261 14.61 16.33 -8.47
N MET A 262 15.26 16.09 -9.60
CA MET A 262 16.31 16.96 -10.12
C MET A 262 15.75 18.35 -10.44
N VAL A 263 14.60 18.43 -11.10
CA VAL A 263 13.91 19.70 -11.40
C VAL A 263 13.49 20.41 -10.12
N LEU A 264 12.91 19.71 -9.14
CA LEU A 264 12.54 20.29 -7.85
C LEU A 264 13.77 20.77 -7.06
N ARG A 265 14.88 20.02 -7.08
CA ARG A 265 16.17 20.44 -6.50
C ARG A 265 16.72 21.66 -7.22
N LEU A 266 16.63 21.71 -8.54
CA LEU A 266 17.08 22.85 -9.35
C LEU A 266 16.24 24.10 -9.04
N LEU A 267 14.91 23.96 -8.95
CA LEU A 267 14.01 25.06 -8.60
C LEU A 267 14.25 25.56 -7.16
N ALA A 268 14.50 24.66 -6.22
CA ALA A 268 14.88 25.02 -4.85
C ALA A 268 16.25 25.74 -4.81
N LEU A 269 17.23 25.28 -5.59
CA LEU A 269 18.53 25.93 -5.72
C LEU A 269 18.42 27.32 -6.37
N VAL A 270 17.63 27.46 -7.43
CA VAL A 270 17.37 28.74 -8.09
C VAL A 270 16.64 29.70 -7.13
N GLY A 271 15.65 29.20 -6.37
CA GLY A 271 15.02 29.98 -5.30
C GLY A 271 16.03 30.45 -4.26
N LEU A 272 16.93 29.56 -3.82
CA LEU A 272 18.01 29.86 -2.87
C LEU A 272 18.99 30.91 -3.41
N PHE A 273 19.44 30.78 -4.66
CA PHE A 273 20.35 31.75 -5.28
C PHE A 273 19.70 33.11 -5.48
N THR A 274 18.43 33.14 -5.88
CA THR A 274 17.66 34.39 -6.00
C THR A 274 17.53 35.09 -4.65
N LEU A 275 17.28 34.32 -3.57
CA LEU A 275 17.22 34.82 -2.19
C LEU A 275 18.57 35.38 -1.71
N ILE A 276 19.68 34.68 -1.96
CA ILE A 276 21.03 35.15 -1.62
C ILE A 276 21.36 36.42 -2.40
N GLY A 277 21.04 36.48 -3.70
CA GLY A 277 21.24 37.66 -4.53
C GLY A 277 20.48 38.88 -4.01
N LEU A 278 19.21 38.71 -3.65
CA LEU A 278 18.41 39.77 -3.04
C LEU A 278 18.99 40.25 -1.70
N ALA A 279 19.41 39.32 -0.84
CA ALA A 279 20.03 39.66 0.45
C ALA A 279 21.34 40.43 0.27
N ALA A 280 22.18 40.04 -0.69
CA ALA A 280 23.43 40.73 -1.01
C ALA A 280 23.19 42.13 -1.59
N SER A 281 22.21 42.30 -2.50
CA SER A 281 21.83 43.60 -3.04
C SER A 281 21.27 44.54 -1.96
N LEU A 282 20.49 44.00 -1.01
CA LEU A 282 20.02 44.74 0.17
C LEU A 282 21.16 45.17 1.09
N ALA A 283 22.14 44.31 1.33
CA ALA A 283 23.31 44.63 2.15
C ALA A 283 24.19 45.72 1.51
N LEU A 284 24.40 45.64 0.19
CA LEU A 284 25.13 46.66 -0.57
C LEU A 284 24.39 48.01 -0.58
N ALA A 285 23.06 48.00 -0.69
CA ALA A 285 22.23 49.21 -0.63
C ALA A 285 22.13 49.82 0.78
N MET A 286 22.55 49.12 1.83
CA MET A 286 22.62 49.62 3.21
C MET A 286 24.00 50.19 3.56
N LEU A 287 25.02 49.95 2.73
CA LEU A 287 26.41 50.39 2.93
C LEU A 287 26.78 51.64 2.12
N GLY A 288 25.90 52.13 1.24
CA GLY A 288 26.02 53.40 0.51
C GLY A 288 24.95 54.37 0.93
#